data_AF-F8NEI9-F1
#
_entry.id   AF-F8NEI9-F1
#
_cell.length_a   1.000
_cell.length_b   1.000
_cell.length_c   1.000
_cell.angle_alpha   90.00
_cell.angle_beta   90.00
_cell.angle_gamma   90.00
#
_symmetry.space_group_name_H-M   'P 1'
#
loop_
_entity.id
_entity.type
_entity.pdbx_description
1 polymer ?
#
loop_
_entity_poly.entity_id
_entity_poly.type
_entity_poly.pdbx_seq_one_letter_code
_entity_poly.pdbx_strand_id
1 'polypeptide(L)'
;GFHPLTRSTFITTINKAMCAVGIEPLPGHGICIGATLEYLLHGVPFAVMRVKHHWASDTFTAYLRKHAQILVPYMQATPETHSPHQTYGGPSTNKIMN
;
A
#
# COMPACT_ATOMS: atom_id res chain seq x y z
N GLY A 1 -36.22 16.38 1.39
CA GLY A 1 -34.98 16.60 0.61
C GLY A 1 -33.98 15.52 0.96
N PHE A 2 -32.91 15.37 0.17
CA PHE A 2 -31.82 14.46 0.53
C PHE A 2 -30.87 15.16 1.51
N HIS A 3 -30.53 14.46 2.60
CA HIS A 3 -29.57 14.93 3.59
C HIS A 3 -28.32 14.02 3.56
N PRO A 4 -27.11 14.59 3.69
CA PRO A 4 -25.90 13.79 3.81
C PRO A 4 -25.99 12.82 5.00
N LEU A 5 -25.50 11.61 4.79
CA LEU A 5 -25.44 10.61 5.85
C LEU A 5 -24.43 11.07 6.92
N THR A 6 -24.80 10.95 8.19
CA THR A 6 -23.85 11.24 9.27
C THR A 6 -22.82 10.12 9.39
N ARG A 7 -21.61 10.46 9.86
CA ARG A 7 -20.57 9.48 10.18
C ARG A 7 -21.09 8.37 11.11
N SER A 8 -21.86 8.74 12.14
CA SER A 8 -22.41 7.79 13.12
C SER A 8 -23.35 6.78 12.45
N THR A 9 -24.28 7.27 11.62
CA THR A 9 -25.22 6.43 10.89
C THR A 9 -24.49 5.48 9.94
N PHE A 10 -23.50 5.98 9.19
CA PHE A 10 -22.69 5.16 8.29
C PHE A 10 -21.98 4.01 9.01
N ILE A 11 -21.22 4.34 10.07
CA ILE A 11 -20.44 3.35 10.82
C ILE A 11 -21.35 2.34 11.50
N THR A 12 -22.46 2.79 12.10
CA THR A 12 -23.43 1.90 12.75
C THR A 12 -24.04 0.93 11.74
N THR A 13 -24.40 1.40 10.54
CA THR A 13 -24.97 0.55 9.49
C THR A 13 -23.97 -0.51 9.02
N ILE A 14 -22.71 -0.14 8.78
CA ILE A 14 -21.67 -1.10 8.39
C ILE A 14 -21.42 -2.12 9.50
N ASN A 15 -21.27 -1.68 10.75
CA ASN A 15 -21.01 -2.59 11.86
C ASN A 15 -22.16 -3.57 12.07
N LYS A 16 -23.42 -3.14 11.89
CA LYS A 16 -24.57 -4.07 11.90
C LYS A 16 -24.45 -5.14 10.82
N ALA A 17 -24.05 -4.77 9.60
CA ALA A 17 -23.84 -5.73 8.53
C ALA A 17 -22.68 -6.70 8.83
N MET A 18 -21.58 -6.22 9.42
CA MET A 18 -20.45 -7.06 9.84
C MET A 18 -20.86 -8.05 10.93
N CYS A 19 -21.56 -7.59 11.98
CA CYS A 19 -22.06 -8.47 13.03
C CYS A 19 -22.99 -9.56 12.49
N ALA A 20 -23.83 -9.24 11.49
CA ALA A 20 -24.75 -10.21 10.88
C ALA A 20 -24.03 -11.36 10.18
N VAL A 21 -22.76 -11.18 9.79
CA VAL A 21 -21.91 -12.22 9.19
C VAL A 21 -20.82 -12.73 10.15
N GLY A 22 -20.93 -12.42 11.44
CA GLY A 22 -19.98 -12.88 12.46
C GLY A 22 -18.60 -12.22 12.40
N ILE A 23 -18.50 -11.04 11.77
CA ILE A 23 -17.26 -10.26 11.70
C ILE A 23 -17.29 -9.17 12.77
N GLU A 24 -16.18 -9.02 13.50
CA GLU A 24 -16.02 -7.97 14.51
C GLU A 24 -16.16 -6.56 13.89
N PRO A 25 -16.90 -5.65 14.56
CA PRO A 25 -17.03 -4.25 14.15
C PRO A 25 -15.67 -3.56 13.95
N LEU A 26 -15.59 -2.70 12.93
CA LEU A 26 -14.36 -1.98 12.60
C LEU A 26 -14.54 -0.47 12.77
N PRO A 27 -13.57 0.25 13.37
CA PRO A 27 -13.60 1.70 13.37
C PRO A 27 -13.48 2.24 11.93
N GLY A 28 -14.07 3.41 11.68
CA GLY A 28 -14.04 4.02 10.34
C GLY A 28 -12.63 4.19 9.75
N HIS A 29 -11.63 4.43 10.59
CA HIS A 29 -10.23 4.48 10.13
C HIS A 29 -9.74 3.14 9.59
N GLY A 30 -10.14 2.02 10.20
CA GLY A 30 -9.85 0.67 9.70
C GLY A 30 -10.47 0.41 8.33
N ILE A 31 -11.68 0.94 8.08
CA ILE A 31 -12.34 0.84 6.77
C ILE A 31 -11.51 1.59 5.71
N CYS A 32 -11.03 2.79 6.01
CA CYS A 32 -10.17 3.55 5.09
C CYS A 32 -8.84 2.85 4.80
N ILE A 33 -8.22 2.24 5.81
CA ILE A 33 -6.98 1.44 5.64
C ILE A 33 -7.27 0.24 4.73
N GLY A 34 -8.32 -0.53 5.04
CA GLY A 34 -8.70 -1.71 4.28
C GLY A 34 -9.01 -1.38 2.81
N ALA A 35 -9.75 -0.30 2.57
CA ALA A 35 -10.03 0.18 1.23
C ALA A 35 -8.75 0.54 0.47
N THR A 36 -7.82 1.27 1.10
CA THR A 36 -6.54 1.59 0.45
C THR A 36 -5.78 0.32 0.08
N LEU A 37 -5.67 -0.61 1.03
CA LEU A 37 -4.97 -1.87 0.82
C LEU A 37 -5.56 -2.65 -0.36
N GLU A 38 -6.89 -2.70 -0.46
CA GLU A 38 -7.59 -3.37 -1.55
C GLU A 38 -7.31 -2.74 -2.92
N TYR A 39 -7.27 -1.40 -3.00
CA TYR A 39 -6.90 -0.72 -4.24
C TYR A 39 -5.45 -0.99 -4.65
N LEU A 40 -4.53 -1.01 -3.68
CA LEU A 40 -3.11 -1.30 -3.95
C LEU A 40 -2.92 -2.75 -4.41
N LEU A 41 -3.63 -3.70 -3.81
CA LEU A 41 -3.61 -5.11 -4.24
C LEU A 41 -4.18 -5.29 -5.66
N HIS A 42 -5.08 -4.42 -6.09
CA HIS A 42 -5.56 -4.34 -7.47
C HIS A 42 -4.67 -3.51 -8.41
N GLY A 43 -3.46 -3.15 -7.97
CA GLY A 43 -2.46 -2.49 -8.82
C GLY A 43 -2.67 -0.98 -9.00
N VAL A 44 -3.54 -0.34 -8.21
CA VAL A 44 -3.65 1.12 -8.25
C VAL A 44 -2.34 1.74 -7.75
N PRO A 45 -1.72 2.68 -8.47
CA PRO A 45 -0.46 3.27 -8.05
C PRO A 45 -0.58 4.06 -6.73
N PHE A 46 0.51 4.08 -5.95
CA PHE A 46 0.58 4.83 -4.69
C PHE A 46 0.26 6.32 -4.84
N ALA A 47 0.74 6.96 -5.91
CA ALA A 47 0.46 8.37 -6.17
C ALA A 47 -1.05 8.64 -6.32
N VAL A 48 -1.78 7.73 -6.97
CA VAL A 48 -3.24 7.83 -7.14
C VAL A 48 -3.93 7.68 -5.78
N MET A 49 -3.50 6.72 -4.96
CA MET A 49 -4.06 6.51 -3.63
C MET A 49 -3.80 7.69 -2.69
N ARG A 50 -2.62 8.32 -2.80
CA ARG A 50 -2.25 9.52 -2.04
C ARG A 50 -3.21 10.69 -2.32
N VAL A 51 -3.51 10.92 -3.60
CA VAL A 51 -4.49 11.96 -4.01
C VAL A 51 -5.89 11.60 -3.54
N LYS A 52 -6.32 10.34 -3.74
CA LYS A 52 -7.68 9.86 -3.41
C LYS A 52 -8.01 9.94 -1.93
N HIS A 53 -7.04 9.67 -1.06
CA HIS A 53 -7.23 9.74 0.40
C HIS A 53 -6.71 11.03 1.02
N HIS A 54 -6.35 12.02 0.20
CA HIS A 54 -5.86 13.33 0.64
C HIS A 54 -4.69 13.23 1.63
N TRP A 55 -3.78 12.30 1.40
CA TRP A 55 -2.61 12.13 2.25
C TRP A 55 -1.55 13.18 1.93
N ALA A 56 -1.36 14.10 2.88
CA ALA A 56 -0.36 15.15 2.77
C ALA A 56 1.07 14.60 2.78
N SER A 57 1.29 13.44 3.39
CA SER A 57 2.62 12.83 3.60
C SER A 57 2.60 11.32 3.35
N ASP A 58 3.78 10.70 3.39
CA ASP A 58 3.95 9.25 3.29
C ASP A 58 3.57 8.50 4.57
N THR A 59 2.84 9.16 5.50
CA THR A 59 2.27 8.54 6.72
C THR A 59 1.41 7.31 6.42
N PHE A 60 0.92 7.19 5.19
CA PHE A 60 0.18 6.03 4.77
C PHE A 60 1.01 4.74 4.68
N THR A 61 2.33 4.86 4.53
CA THR A 61 3.24 3.71 4.45
C THR A 61 3.18 2.85 5.71
N ALA A 62 2.90 3.46 6.87
CA ALA A 62 2.70 2.77 8.14
C ALA A 62 1.46 1.86 8.15
N TYR A 63 0.51 2.08 7.24
CA TYR A 63 -0.71 1.27 7.11
C TYR A 63 -0.59 0.17 6.05
N LEU A 64 0.55 0.07 5.36
CA LEU A 64 0.79 -1.00 4.41
C LEU A 64 0.96 -2.32 5.16
N ARG A 65 0.15 -3.30 4.74
CA ARG A 65 0.26 -4.71 5.14
C ARG A 65 0.50 -5.51 3.85
N LYS A 66 0.88 -6.79 3.94
CA LYS A 66 1.17 -7.63 2.76
C LYS A 66 2.27 -7.02 1.86
N HIS A 67 3.34 -6.53 2.49
CA HIS A 67 4.41 -5.76 1.83
C HIS A 67 4.91 -6.37 0.52
N ALA A 68 5.19 -7.67 0.47
CA ALA A 68 5.66 -8.31 -0.76
C ALA A 68 4.67 -8.18 -1.93
N GLN A 69 3.38 -8.38 -1.68
CA GLN A 69 2.34 -8.34 -2.73
C GLN A 69 2.15 -6.94 -3.29
N ILE A 70 2.41 -5.90 -2.49
CA ILE A 70 2.21 -4.51 -2.89
C ILE A 70 3.51 -3.91 -3.43
N LEU A 71 4.64 -4.16 -2.77
CA LEU A 71 5.91 -3.53 -3.10
C LEU A 71 6.58 -4.17 -4.31
N VAL A 72 6.42 -5.48 -4.56
CA VAL A 72 7.04 -6.13 -5.73
C VAL A 72 6.52 -5.53 -7.05
N PRO A 73 5.21 -5.44 -7.31
CA PRO A 73 4.72 -4.82 -8.53
C PRO A 73 5.09 -3.34 -8.62
N TYR A 74 5.10 -2.63 -7.49
CA TYR A 74 5.50 -1.23 -7.43
C TYR A 74 6.96 -1.03 -7.85
N MET A 75 7.88 -1.78 -7.27
CA MET A 75 9.32 -1.71 -7.57
C MET A 75 9.62 -2.06 -9.03
N GLN A 76 8.86 -2.99 -9.63
CA GLN A 76 8.99 -3.31 -11.06
C GLN A 76 8.46 -2.21 -11.98
N ALA A 77 7.41 -1.50 -11.56
CA ALA A 77 6.81 -0.41 -12.34
C ALA A 77 7.59 0.91 -12.23
N THR A 78 8.45 1.07 -11.20
CA THR A 78 9.33 2.23 -11.01
C THR A 78 10.81 1.84 -11.15
N PRO A 79 11.34 1.71 -12.39
CA PRO A 79 12.72 1.28 -12.62
C PRO A 79 13.78 2.32 -12.20
N GLU A 80 13.39 3.58 -12.02
CA GLU A 80 14.29 4.74 -11.83
C GLU A 80 15.12 4.75 -10.53
N THR A 81 14.88 3.83 -9.58
CA THR A 81 15.62 3.77 -8.29
C THR A 81 16.63 2.64 -8.21
N HIS A 82 16.77 1.82 -9.26
CA HIS A 82 17.85 0.84 -9.33
C HIS A 82 19.07 1.50 -9.95
N SER A 83 19.79 2.31 -9.17
CA SER A 83 21.21 2.48 -9.45
C SER A 83 21.81 1.07 -9.48
N PRO A 84 22.34 0.57 -10.61
CA PRO A 84 23.01 -0.70 -10.61
C PRO A 84 24.10 -0.59 -9.56
N HIS A 85 24.02 -1.41 -8.51
CA HIS A 85 25.13 -1.63 -7.62
C HIS A 85 26.30 -2.00 -8.53
N GLN A 86 27.22 -1.07 -8.75
CA GLN A 86 28.42 -1.32 -9.53
C GLN A 86 29.18 -2.39 -8.73
N THR A 87 29.01 -3.65 -9.12
CA THR A 87 29.93 -4.70 -8.72
C THR A 87 31.28 -4.24 -9.22
N TYR A 88 32.14 -3.79 -8.31
CA TYR A 88 33.53 -3.48 -8.57
C TYR A 88 34.25 -4.81 -8.86
N GLY A 89 33.97 -5.38 -10.03
CA GLY A 89 34.58 -6.58 -10.57
C GLY A 89 35.53 -6.19 -11.67
N GLY A 90 36.78 -5.89 -11.29
CA GLY A 90 37.93 -5.71 -12.18
C GLY A 90 39.18 -6.36 -11.56
N PRO A 91 40.13 -6.85 -12.37
CA PRO A 91 40.62 -8.24 -12.30
C PRO A 91 41.79 -8.44 -11.34
N SER A 92 41.77 -9.57 -10.60
CA SER A 92 42.97 -10.11 -9.96
C SER A 92 43.87 -10.71 -11.03
N THR A 93 44.93 -9.99 -11.39
CA THR A 93 46.02 -10.52 -12.21
C THR A 93 46.84 -11.52 -11.39
N ASN A 94 46.52 -12.79 -11.53
CA ASN A 94 47.48 -13.87 -11.31
C ASN A 94 47.96 -14.37 -12.67
N LYS A 95 49.14 -13.90 -13.09
CA LYS A 95 49.95 -14.57 -14.11
C LYS A 95 51.30 -14.90 -13.48
N ILE A 96 51.36 -16.06 -12.84
CA ILE A 96 52.61 -16.78 -12.59
C ILE A 96 52.53 -18.02 -13.49
N MET A 97 53.30 -18.03 -14.57
CA MET A 97 53.79 -19.25 -15.20
C MET A 97 54.91 -18.89 -16.18
N ASN A 98 56.08 -19.44 -15.83
CA ASN A 98 57.37 -19.55 -16.53
C ASN A 98 58.27 -18.31 -16.56
#